data_AF-A0A7S0V8C6-F1
#
_entry.id   AF-A0A7S0V8C6-F1
#
_cell.length_a   1.000
_cell.length_b   1.000
_cell.length_c   1.000
_cell.angle_alpha   90.00
_cell.angle_beta   90.00
_cell.angle_gamma   90.00
#
_symmetry.space_group_name_H-M   'P 1'
#
loop_
_entity.id
_entity.type
_entity.pdbx_description
1 polymer ?
#
loop_
_entity_poly.entity_id
_entity_poly.type
_entity_poly.pdbx_seq_one_letter_code
_entity_poly.pdbx_strand_id
1 'polypeptide(L)'
;VLLRDNGGVEDGGKDRTEARPFTIRVVRVNLAPSFSLPQPDAIAVEGGGLTRIEGFAADIAPGDDSEADQQLHFNLSYSSSTPGLFSAAPSVGADGALTLAASDDKHGVAHCTLTLRDTGGTEQG
;
A
#
# COMPACT_ATOMS: atom_id res chain seq x y z
N VAL A 1 14.54 6.52 35.65
CA VAL A 1 14.56 5.40 36.63
C VAL A 1 15.40 5.81 37.83
N LEU A 2 14.93 5.53 39.05
CA LEU A 2 15.64 5.77 40.31
C LEU A 2 15.72 4.44 41.07
N LEU A 3 16.88 4.10 41.62
CA LEU A 3 17.00 3.05 42.63
C LEU A 3 17.30 3.72 43.97
N ARG A 4 16.61 3.25 45.01
CA ARG A 4 16.78 3.68 46.39
C ARG A 4 17.08 2.45 47.23
N ASP A 5 18.17 2.47 47.99
CA ASP A 5 18.43 1.44 48.99
C ASP A 5 17.94 1.90 50.39
N ASN A 6 17.97 1.01 51.38
CA ASN A 6 17.44 1.22 52.73
C ASN A 6 18.48 1.63 53.79
N GLY A 7 19.70 1.96 53.39
CA GLY A 7 20.89 2.14 54.23
C GLY A 7 21.08 3.51 54.88
N GLY A 8 20.36 4.55 54.44
CA GLY A 8 20.49 5.88 55.04
C GLY A 8 21.61 6.73 54.41
N VAL A 9 21.62 8.03 54.73
CA VAL A 9 22.65 9.00 54.29
C VAL A 9 23.74 9.24 55.35
N GLU A 10 23.80 8.44 56.42
CA GLU A 10 24.83 8.55 57.47
C GLU A 10 26.24 8.35 56.86
N ASP A 11 27.25 9.00 57.44
CA ASP A 11 28.65 9.04 56.97
C ASP A 11 28.86 9.48 55.50
N GLY A 12 27.92 10.26 54.93
CA GLY A 12 28.03 10.78 53.56
C GLY A 12 27.48 9.84 52.50
N GLY A 13 26.68 8.84 52.90
CA GLY A 13 25.99 7.91 52.01
C GLY A 13 25.04 8.59 51.03
N LYS A 14 24.97 8.07 49.79
CA LYS A 14 24.00 8.50 48.76
C LYS A 14 22.95 7.41 48.57
N ASP A 15 21.86 7.53 49.30
CA ASP A 15 20.72 6.59 49.32
C ASP A 15 19.90 6.49 48.02
N ARG A 16 20.12 7.40 47.08
CA ARG A 16 19.36 7.49 45.83
C ARG A 16 20.33 7.77 44.71
N THR A 17 20.19 7.02 43.62
CA THR A 17 20.83 7.38 42.36
C THR A 17 20.20 8.67 41.82
N GLU A 18 20.88 9.39 40.92
CA GLU A 18 20.22 10.52 40.25
C GLU A 18 19.15 10.01 39.26
N ALA A 19 18.07 10.78 39.10
CA ALA A 19 17.00 10.44 38.18
C ALA A 19 17.52 10.43 36.74
N ARG A 20 17.59 9.26 36.12
CA ARG A 20 17.94 9.14 34.69
C ARG A 20 16.67 9.24 33.84
N PRO A 21 16.52 10.27 32.99
CA PRO A 21 15.42 10.31 32.04
C PRO A 21 15.61 9.21 30.99
N PHE A 22 14.51 8.63 30.55
CA PHE A 22 14.47 7.79 29.36
C PHE A 22 13.20 8.13 28.60
N THR A 23 13.22 7.89 27.29
CA THR A 23 12.09 8.17 26.42
C THR A 23 11.59 6.86 25.85
N ILE A 24 10.29 6.63 25.96
CA ILE A 24 9.60 5.61 25.17
C ILE A 24 9.01 6.34 23.96
N ARG A 25 9.42 5.93 22.76
CA ARG A 25 8.81 6.42 21.53
C ARG A 25 7.86 5.35 21.03
N VAL A 26 6.57 5.66 21.01
CA VAL A 26 5.58 4.87 20.29
C VAL A 26 5.64 5.29 18.83
N VAL A 27 6.00 4.37 17.94
CA VAL A 27 5.96 4.58 16.50
C VAL A 27 4.56 4.23 15.98
N ARG A 28 4.14 4.88 14.88
CA ARG A 28 2.89 4.51 14.22
C ARG A 28 3.06 3.15 13.54
N VAL A 29 2.00 2.35 13.58
CA VAL A 29 1.87 1.08 12.86
C VAL A 29 1.30 1.39 11.48
N ASN A 30 1.76 0.69 10.44
CA ASN A 30 1.20 0.82 9.09
C ASN A 30 -0.19 0.19 8.99
N LEU A 31 -1.17 0.89 8.45
CA LEU A 31 -2.48 0.34 8.09
C LEU A 31 -2.48 -0.10 6.62
N ALA A 32 -3.15 -1.22 6.32
CA ALA A 32 -3.21 -1.71 4.95
C ALA A 32 -3.99 -0.73 4.04
N PRO A 33 -3.54 -0.53 2.79
CA PRO A 33 -4.22 0.34 1.85
C PRO A 33 -5.48 -0.34 1.31
N SER A 34 -6.42 0.46 0.81
CA SER A 34 -7.72 -0.02 0.33
C SER A 34 -8.16 0.67 -0.96
N PHE A 35 -9.03 -0.01 -1.72
CA PHE A 35 -9.71 0.51 -2.90
C PHE A 35 -10.98 -0.31 -3.16
N SER A 36 -11.87 0.22 -3.99
CA SER A 36 -13.06 -0.45 -4.50
C SER A 36 -13.01 -0.57 -6.03
N LEU A 37 -13.71 -1.57 -6.58
CA LEU A 37 -13.91 -1.75 -8.03
C LEU A 37 -15.40 -1.58 -8.33
N PRO A 38 -15.88 -0.37 -8.64
CA PRO A 38 -17.31 -0.15 -8.91
C PRO A 38 -17.80 -0.94 -10.12
N GLN A 39 -16.92 -1.11 -11.13
CA GLN A 39 -17.14 -1.96 -12.29
C GLN A 39 -15.87 -2.79 -12.55
N PRO A 40 -15.82 -4.07 -12.14
CA PRO A 40 -14.64 -4.90 -12.27
C PRO A 40 -14.38 -5.36 -13.73
N ASP A 41 -15.39 -5.28 -14.60
CA ASP A 41 -15.28 -5.67 -15.99
C ASP A 41 -14.81 -4.51 -16.87
N ALA A 42 -13.77 -4.76 -17.66
CA ALA A 42 -13.22 -3.84 -18.64
C ALA A 42 -13.33 -4.43 -20.05
N ILE A 43 -13.69 -3.60 -21.03
CA ILE A 43 -13.84 -3.99 -22.44
C ILE A 43 -12.89 -3.13 -23.28
N ALA A 44 -12.12 -3.79 -24.14
CA ALA A 44 -11.33 -3.14 -25.19
C ALA A 44 -11.65 -3.79 -26.54
N VAL A 45 -11.63 -2.98 -27.59
CA VAL A 45 -11.82 -3.44 -28.97
C VAL A 45 -10.47 -3.91 -29.50
N GLU A 46 -10.44 -5.07 -30.15
CA GLU A 46 -9.24 -5.57 -30.84
C GLU A 46 -8.74 -4.53 -31.84
N GLY A 47 -7.43 -4.25 -31.83
CA GLY A 47 -6.83 -3.19 -32.64
C GLY A 47 -7.35 -1.77 -32.40
N GLY A 48 -8.13 -1.55 -31.35
CA GLY A 48 -8.67 -0.23 -30.99
C GLY A 48 -7.62 0.75 -30.45
N GLY A 49 -6.36 0.32 -30.31
CA GLY A 49 -5.29 1.09 -29.70
C GLY A 49 -5.40 1.16 -28.18
N LEU A 50 -4.76 2.18 -27.60
CA LEU A 50 -4.73 2.37 -26.14
C LEU A 50 -6.10 2.86 -25.65
N THR A 51 -6.78 2.01 -24.87
CA THR A 51 -8.02 2.32 -24.16
C THR A 51 -7.68 2.79 -22.75
N ARG A 52 -8.33 3.86 -22.29
CA ARG A 52 -8.25 4.35 -20.91
C ARG A 52 -9.64 4.38 -20.29
N ILE A 53 -9.78 3.74 -19.13
CA ILE A 53 -11.03 3.63 -18.38
C ILE A 53 -10.84 4.36 -17.06
N GLU A 54 -11.47 5.53 -16.94
CA GLU A 54 -11.48 6.33 -15.73
C GLU A 54 -12.36 5.70 -14.66
N GLY A 55 -11.99 5.86 -13.39
CA GLY A 55 -12.77 5.34 -12.25
C GLY A 55 -12.84 3.81 -12.20
N PHE A 56 -11.87 3.11 -12.80
CA PHE A 56 -11.79 1.65 -12.72
C PHE A 56 -11.56 1.18 -11.29
N ALA A 57 -10.60 1.80 -10.58
CA ALA A 57 -10.48 1.73 -9.14
C ALA A 57 -10.96 3.05 -8.50
N ALA A 58 -11.72 2.94 -7.43
CA ALA A 58 -12.27 4.06 -6.66
C ALA A 58 -11.98 3.88 -5.16
N ASP A 59 -12.37 4.86 -4.35
CA ASP A 59 -12.20 4.85 -2.89
C ASP A 59 -10.76 4.46 -2.45
N ILE A 60 -9.77 4.99 -3.18
CA ILE A 60 -8.35 4.64 -3.01
C ILE A 60 -7.81 5.38 -1.78
N ALA A 61 -7.35 4.61 -0.79
CA ALA A 61 -6.79 5.17 0.45
C ALA A 61 -5.51 4.42 0.86
N PRO A 62 -4.48 5.14 1.34
CA PRO A 62 -3.26 4.52 1.87
C PRO A 62 -3.46 3.81 3.21
N GLY A 63 -4.61 4.04 3.87
CA GLY A 63 -4.87 3.64 5.24
C GLY A 63 -5.82 4.67 5.85
N ASP A 64 -5.48 5.19 7.02
CA ASP A 64 -6.19 6.34 7.61
C ASP A 64 -5.55 7.69 7.23
N ASP A 65 -6.17 8.81 7.67
CA ASP A 65 -5.69 10.17 7.39
C ASP A 65 -4.25 10.41 7.90
N SER A 66 -3.78 9.64 8.88
CA SER A 66 -2.42 9.77 9.43
C SER A 66 -1.33 9.20 8.49
N GLU A 67 -1.76 8.55 7.41
CA GLU A 67 -0.94 7.89 6.39
C GLU A 67 -1.12 8.52 5.00
N ALA A 68 -1.77 9.67 4.91
CA ALA A 68 -2.04 10.38 3.64
C ALA A 68 -0.79 10.70 2.81
N ASP A 69 0.39 10.77 3.43
CA ASP A 69 1.68 11.02 2.76
C ASP A 69 2.28 9.76 2.10
N GLN A 70 1.77 8.57 2.39
CA GLN A 70 2.27 7.33 1.81
C GLN A 70 1.90 7.24 0.32
N GLN A 71 2.86 6.78 -0.49
CA GLN A 71 2.62 6.62 -1.93
C GLN A 71 1.98 5.26 -2.21
N LEU A 72 1.03 5.25 -3.13
CA LEU A 72 0.29 4.05 -3.51
C LEU A 72 0.73 3.52 -4.88
N HIS A 73 0.82 2.20 -4.98
CA HIS A 73 1.20 1.49 -6.18
C HIS A 73 0.28 0.30 -6.43
N PHE A 74 -0.41 0.33 -7.57
CA PHE A 74 -1.18 -0.82 -8.04
C PHE A 74 -0.27 -1.83 -8.72
N ASN A 75 -0.44 -3.11 -8.39
CA ASN A 75 0.15 -4.21 -9.13
C ASN A 75 -0.98 -5.00 -9.79
N LEU A 76 -1.00 -4.97 -11.13
CA LEU A 76 -1.92 -5.74 -11.94
C LEU A 76 -1.18 -6.92 -12.57
N SER A 77 -1.71 -8.12 -12.36
CA SER A 77 -1.32 -9.32 -13.10
C SER A 77 -2.51 -9.86 -13.87
N TYR A 78 -2.26 -10.58 -14.96
CA TYR A 78 -3.32 -11.20 -15.75
C TYR A 78 -2.88 -12.53 -16.35
N SER A 79 -3.86 -13.36 -16.67
CA SER A 79 -3.67 -14.59 -17.43
C SER A 79 -4.73 -14.70 -18.53
N SER A 80 -4.36 -15.21 -19.69
CA SER A 80 -5.29 -15.45 -20.81
C SER A 80 -4.88 -16.70 -21.57
N SER A 81 -5.86 -17.40 -22.13
CA SER A 81 -5.63 -18.50 -23.06
C SER A 81 -5.31 -18.03 -24.49
N THR A 82 -5.45 -16.73 -24.79
CA THR A 82 -5.08 -16.13 -26.09
C THR A 82 -3.66 -15.56 -26.02
N PRO A 83 -2.66 -16.19 -26.65
CA PRO A 83 -1.29 -15.66 -26.66
C PRO A 83 -1.22 -14.32 -27.39
N GLY A 84 -0.55 -13.34 -26.79
CA GLY A 84 -0.41 -12.00 -27.37
C GLY A 84 -1.71 -11.19 -27.40
N LEU A 85 -2.67 -11.48 -26.51
CA LEU A 85 -3.95 -10.76 -26.42
C LEU A 85 -3.78 -9.24 -26.33
N PHE A 86 -2.71 -8.76 -25.68
CA PHE A 86 -2.43 -7.35 -25.52
C PHE A 86 -1.20 -6.90 -26.31
N SER A 87 -1.35 -5.78 -27.02
CA SER A 87 -0.26 -5.05 -27.68
C SER A 87 0.43 -4.09 -26.70
N ALA A 88 -0.31 -3.61 -25.69
CA ALA A 88 0.22 -2.97 -24.49
C ALA A 88 -0.45 -3.60 -23.26
N ALA A 89 0.38 -4.11 -22.35
CA ALA A 89 -0.10 -4.78 -21.15
C ALA A 89 -1.01 -3.85 -20.32
N PRO A 90 -2.10 -4.38 -19.74
CA PRO A 90 -2.97 -3.60 -18.88
C PRO A 90 -2.21 -3.07 -17.64
N SER A 91 -2.51 -1.85 -17.22
CA SER A 91 -1.95 -1.23 -16.01
C SER A 91 -2.93 -0.26 -15.36
N VAL A 92 -2.91 -0.16 -14.03
CA VAL A 92 -3.74 0.77 -13.27
C VAL A 92 -2.86 1.84 -12.65
N GLY A 93 -3.19 3.11 -12.90
CA GLY A 93 -2.50 4.26 -12.31
C GLY A 93 -2.91 4.52 -10.85
N ALA A 94 -2.14 5.34 -10.14
CA ALA A 94 -2.48 5.76 -8.76
C ALA A 94 -3.76 6.61 -8.68
N ASP A 95 -4.18 7.18 -9.82
CA ASP A 95 -5.47 7.85 -10.01
C ASP A 95 -6.65 6.88 -10.18
N GLY A 96 -6.39 5.57 -10.20
CA GLY A 96 -7.39 4.53 -10.37
C GLY A 96 -7.80 4.27 -11.82
N ALA A 97 -7.14 4.89 -12.80
CA ALA A 97 -7.45 4.68 -14.21
C ALA A 97 -6.77 3.41 -14.75
N LEU A 98 -7.54 2.54 -15.40
CA LEU A 98 -7.02 1.39 -16.13
C LEU A 98 -6.66 1.81 -17.56
N THR A 99 -5.47 1.41 -18.01
CA THR A 99 -5.04 1.52 -19.40
C THR A 99 -4.73 0.15 -19.96
N LEU A 100 -5.15 -0.13 -21.20
CA LEU A 100 -4.84 -1.38 -21.91
C LEU A 100 -4.94 -1.21 -23.42
N ALA A 101 -4.25 -2.05 -24.19
CA ALA A 101 -4.46 -2.14 -25.63
C ALA A 101 -4.53 -3.61 -26.06
N ALA A 102 -5.65 -4.02 -26.64
CA ALA A 102 -5.76 -5.32 -27.28
C ALA A 102 -4.98 -5.33 -28.60
N SER A 103 -4.38 -6.47 -28.95
CA SER A 103 -3.71 -6.63 -30.24
C SER A 103 -4.71 -6.72 -31.39
N ASP A 104 -4.26 -6.41 -32.61
CA ASP A 104 -5.04 -6.61 -33.83
C ASP A 104 -5.40 -8.09 -34.02
N ASP A 105 -6.63 -8.36 -34.46
CA ASP A 105 -7.17 -9.70 -34.70
C ASP A 105 -7.05 -10.67 -33.51
N LYS A 106 -7.00 -10.13 -32.27
CA LYS A 106 -6.97 -10.90 -31.03
C LYS A 106 -8.20 -10.57 -30.17
N HIS A 107 -8.97 -11.61 -29.90
CA HIS A 107 -10.08 -11.59 -28.95
C HIS A 107 -9.93 -12.69 -27.90
N GLY A 108 -10.59 -12.49 -26.76
CA GLY A 108 -10.58 -13.43 -25.66
C GLY A 108 -10.87 -12.75 -24.33
N VAL A 109 -10.74 -13.52 -23.26
CA VAL A 109 -10.88 -13.04 -21.88
C VAL A 109 -9.52 -13.13 -21.20
N ALA A 110 -9.17 -12.09 -20.45
CA ALA A 110 -8.06 -12.12 -19.51
C ALA A 110 -8.61 -12.10 -18.08
N HIS A 111 -8.14 -13.03 -17.24
CA HIS A 111 -8.42 -13.01 -15.81
C HIS A 111 -7.36 -12.17 -15.13
N CYS A 112 -7.76 -11.00 -14.64
CA CYS A 112 -6.87 -10.04 -13.99
C CYS A 112 -6.96 -10.15 -12.47
N THR A 113 -5.84 -9.90 -11.79
CA THR A 113 -5.77 -9.71 -10.35
C THR A 113 -5.11 -8.36 -10.09
N LEU A 114 -5.78 -7.53 -9.28
CA LEU A 114 -5.30 -6.21 -8.90
C LEU A 114 -5.02 -6.19 -7.40
N THR A 115 -3.85 -5.70 -7.02
CA THR A 115 -3.47 -5.46 -5.62
C THR A 115 -2.98 -4.04 -5.45
N LEU A 116 -3.17 -3.48 -4.26
CA LEU A 116 -2.69 -2.15 -3.89
C LEU A 116 -1.62 -2.29 -2.81
N ARG A 117 -0.53 -1.54 -2.95
CA ARG A 117 0.57 -1.48 -1.98
C ARG A 117 0.89 -0.02 -1.68
N ASP A 118 1.13 0.29 -0.42
CA ASP A 118 1.63 1.59 0.01
C ASP A 118 3.18 1.58 0.18
N THR A 119 3.75 2.73 0.54
CA THR A 119 5.16 2.85 0.94
C THR A 119 5.40 2.61 2.43
N GLY A 120 4.36 2.26 3.18
CA GLY A 120 4.43 1.88 4.57
C GLY A 120 5.33 0.66 4.76
N GLY A 121 6.11 0.67 5.84
CA GLY A 121 6.89 -0.50 6.22
C GLY A 121 5.98 -1.62 6.72
N THR A 122 6.43 -2.87 6.63
CA THR A 122 5.74 -4.02 7.26
C THR A 122 5.99 -4.11 8.76
N GLU A 123 6.59 -3.09 9.38
CA GLU A 123 6.91 -3.12 10.81
C GLU A 123 5.63 -2.96 11.63
N GLN A 124 5.16 -4.09 12.15
CA GLN A 124 3.97 -4.28 13.01
C GLN A 124 2.60 -4.24 12.33
N GLY A 125 2.53 -4.49 11.01
CA GLY A 125 1.30 -4.88 10.32
C GLY A 125 0.99 -6.37 10.46
#